data_AF-A0A6M0A974-F1
#
_entry.id   AF-A0A6M0A974-F1
#
_cell.length_a   1.000
_cell.length_b   1.000
_cell.length_c   1.000
_cell.angle_alpha   90.00
_cell.angle_beta   90.00
_cell.angle_gamma   90.00
#
_symmetry.space_group_name_H-M   'P 1'
#
loop_
_entity.id
_entity.type
_entity.pdbx_description
1 polymer ?
#
loop_
_entity_poly.entity_id
_entity_poly.type
_entity_poly.pdbx_seq_one_letter_code
_entity_poly.pdbx_strand_id
1 'polypeptide(L)'
;MIKFYQNLLKPMSLALALNQSQLWLRDATVQELLDWAEELTKQLNLDNNFKEELEEELELFKNDYKPFYSPYYWAAFCSIGQ
;
A
#
# COMPACT_ATOMS: atom_id res chain seq x y z
N MET A 1 4.69 -1.19 -2.87
CA MET A 1 5.38 0.11 -2.69
C MET A 1 4.74 1.29 -3.45
N ILE A 2 3.54 1.18 -4.03
CA ILE A 2 2.89 2.34 -4.70
C ILE A 2 2.63 3.50 -3.72
N LYS A 3 2.18 3.19 -2.49
CA LYS A 3 1.95 4.19 -1.42
C LYS A 3 3.17 5.07 -1.13
N PHE A 4 4.38 4.52 -1.26
CA PHE A 4 5.62 5.28 -1.10
C PHE A 4 5.75 6.40 -2.15
N TYR A 5 5.44 6.12 -3.41
CA TYR A 5 5.46 7.15 -4.45
C TYR A 5 4.35 8.19 -4.25
N GLN A 6 3.14 7.76 -3.85
CA GLN A 6 2.06 8.69 -3.47
C GLN A 6 2.49 9.64 -2.35
N ASN A 7 3.27 9.12 -1.39
CA ASN A 7 3.87 9.91 -0.33
C ASN A 7 4.96 10.85 -0.88
N LEU A 8 5.89 10.35 -1.70
CA LEU A 8 7.02 11.11 -2.24
C LEU A 8 6.61 12.26 -3.18
N LEU A 9 5.44 12.18 -3.81
CA LEU A 9 4.88 13.27 -4.61
C LEU A 9 4.40 14.47 -3.77
N LYS A 10 4.32 14.31 -2.44
CA LYS A 10 4.04 15.38 -1.48
C LYS A 10 5.38 15.98 -1.00
N PRO A 11 5.39 17.19 -0.42
CA PRO A 11 6.62 17.81 0.10
C PRO A 11 7.12 17.10 1.37
N MET A 12 7.71 15.93 1.22
CA MET A 12 8.29 15.12 2.30
C MET A 12 9.65 14.53 1.91
N SER A 13 10.48 14.25 2.92
CA SER A 13 11.78 13.60 2.69
C SER A 13 11.60 12.14 2.28
N LEU A 14 12.59 11.59 1.58
CA LEU A 14 12.62 10.19 1.15
C LEU A 14 12.40 9.22 2.32
N ALA A 15 13.13 9.43 3.42
CA ALA A 15 13.03 8.61 4.62
C ALA A 15 11.64 8.69 5.27
N LEU A 16 11.03 9.88 5.30
CA LEU A 16 9.69 10.06 5.84
C LEU A 16 8.62 9.39 4.96
N ALA A 17 8.73 9.54 3.63
CA ALA A 17 7.84 8.89 2.68
C ALA A 17 7.86 7.37 2.83
N LEU A 18 9.06 6.79 2.96
CA LEU A 18 9.26 5.37 3.17
C LEU A 18 8.66 4.91 4.49
N ASN A 19 9.03 5.56 5.59
CA ASN A 19 8.53 5.22 6.92
C ASN A 19 7.00 5.23 6.98
N GLN A 20 6.36 6.29 6.47
CA GLN A 20 4.90 6.40 6.47
C GLN A 20 4.24 5.32 5.59
N SER A 21 4.85 4.95 4.47
CA SER A 21 4.31 3.89 3.61
C SER A 21 4.39 2.50 4.24
N GLN A 22 5.47 2.22 5.00
CA GLN A 22 5.65 0.97 5.73
C GLN A 22 4.66 0.87 6.90
N LEU A 23 4.48 1.96 7.66
CA LEU A 23 3.48 2.02 8.74
C LEU A 23 2.06 1.84 8.21
N TRP A 24 1.74 2.49 7.09
CA TRP A 24 0.45 2.31 6.41
C TRP A 24 0.22 0.84 6.04
N LEU A 25 1.19 0.19 5.39
CA LEU A 25 1.03 -1.20 4.95
C LEU A 25 0.92 -2.17 6.13
N ARG A 26 1.67 -1.93 7.21
CA ARG A 26 1.60 -2.73 8.45
C ARG A 26 0.21 -2.70 9.07
N ASP A 27 -0.40 -1.51 9.10
CA ASP A 27 -1.65 -1.29 9.84
C ASP A 27 -2.91 -1.48 8.99
N ALA A 28 -2.77 -1.50 7.67
CA ALA A 28 -3.87 -1.62 6.72
C ALA A 28 -4.60 -2.96 6.85
N THR A 29 -5.91 -2.86 6.99
CA THR A 29 -6.85 -3.96 6.89
C THR A 29 -7.15 -4.32 5.43
N VAL A 30 -7.70 -5.51 5.18
CA VAL A 30 -8.16 -5.91 3.85
C VAL A 30 -9.12 -4.88 3.26
N GLN A 31 -10.11 -4.42 4.04
CA GLN A 31 -11.06 -3.42 3.56
C GLN A 31 -10.36 -2.13 3.12
N GLU A 32 -9.45 -1.61 3.94
CA GLU A 32 -8.71 -0.37 3.62
C GLU A 32 -7.82 -0.53 2.38
N LEU A 33 -7.31 -1.73 2.11
CA LEU A 33 -6.52 -2.02 0.91
C LEU A 33 -7.40 -2.04 -0.34
N LEU A 34 -8.59 -2.64 -0.28
CA LEU A 34 -9.56 -2.66 -1.37
C LEU A 34 -10.10 -1.26 -1.67
N ASP A 35 -10.45 -0.50 -0.63
CA ASP A 35 -10.90 0.89 -0.76
C ASP A 35 -9.80 1.76 -1.39
N TRP A 36 -8.56 1.61 -0.93
CA TRP A 36 -7.41 2.30 -1.49
C TRP A 36 -7.17 1.93 -2.95
N ALA A 37 -7.30 0.65 -3.33
CA ALA A 37 -7.14 0.22 -4.71
C ALA A 37 -8.24 0.79 -5.61
N GLU A 38 -9.48 0.81 -5.15
CA GLU A 38 -10.58 1.44 -5.88
C GLU A 38 -10.34 2.94 -6.11
N GLU A 39 -9.93 3.66 -5.07
CA GLU A 39 -9.57 5.07 -5.20
C GLU A 39 -8.40 5.28 -6.16
N LEU A 40 -7.38 4.44 -6.08
CA LEU A 40 -6.20 4.53 -6.93
C LEU A 40 -6.54 4.29 -8.40
N THR A 41 -7.33 3.26 -8.70
CA THR A 41 -7.81 2.95 -10.06
C THR A 41 -8.56 4.13 -10.66
N LYS A 42 -9.43 4.78 -9.88
CA LYS A 42 -10.13 6.01 -10.31
C LYS A 42 -9.19 7.18 -10.51
N GLN A 43 -8.26 7.42 -9.59
CA GLN A 43 -7.34 8.56 -9.64
C GLN A 43 -6.37 8.50 -10.82
N LEU A 44 -5.91 7.29 -11.15
CA LEU A 44 -4.91 7.08 -12.20
C LEU A 44 -5.51 6.57 -13.51
N ASN A 45 -6.84 6.46 -13.61
CA ASN A 45 -7.55 5.84 -14.75
C ASN A 45 -6.92 4.50 -15.16
N LEU A 46 -6.62 3.66 -14.16
CA LEU A 46 -6.06 2.33 -14.41
C LEU A 46 -7.14 1.44 -15.02
N ASP A 47 -6.70 0.42 -15.75
CA ASP A 47 -7.57 -0.70 -16.08
C ASP A 47 -8.04 -1.39 -14.79
N ASN A 48 -9.28 -1.90 -14.78
CA ASN A 48 -9.88 -2.50 -13.59
C ASN A 48 -9.12 -3.75 -13.11
N ASN A 49 -8.28 -4.35 -13.96
CA ASN A 49 -7.45 -5.52 -13.63
C ASN A 49 -6.67 -5.33 -12.32
N PHE A 50 -6.16 -4.12 -12.00
CA PHE A 50 -5.42 -3.91 -10.75
C PHE A 50 -6.28 -4.13 -9.50
N LYS A 51 -7.53 -3.65 -9.52
CA LYS A 51 -8.45 -3.82 -8.40
C LYS A 51 -8.88 -5.28 -8.29
N GLU A 52 -9.23 -5.88 -9.43
CA GLU A 52 -9.68 -7.28 -9.50
C GLU A 52 -8.58 -8.24 -9.01
N GLU A 53 -7.33 -8.07 -9.45
CA GLU A 53 -6.18 -8.84 -8.97
C GLU A 53 -6.01 -8.73 -7.45
N LEU A 54 -6.20 -7.54 -6.88
CA LEU A 54 -6.08 -7.35 -5.43
C LEU A 54 -7.25 -7.98 -4.66
N GLU A 55 -8.47 -7.93 -5.21
CA GLU A 55 -9.64 -8.61 -4.66
C GLU A 55 -9.43 -10.13 -4.63
N GLU A 56 -8.91 -10.72 -5.72
CA GLU A 56 -8.59 -12.14 -5.81
C GLU A 56 -7.52 -12.57 -4.79
N GLU A 57 -6.42 -11.82 -4.68
CA GLU A 57 -5.34 -12.10 -3.72
C GLU A 57 -5.80 -12.02 -2.25
N LEU A 58 -6.82 -11.19 -1.96
CA LEU A 58 -7.30 -10.95 -0.61
C LEU A 58 -8.60 -11.68 -0.26
N GLU A 59 -9.21 -12.42 -1.19
CA GLU A 59 -10.56 -13.01 -1.07
C GLU A 59 -10.71 -13.90 0.18
N LEU A 60 -9.66 -14.64 0.55
CA LEU A 60 -9.69 -15.59 1.67
C LEU A 60 -9.56 -14.92 3.06
N PHE A 61 -9.26 -13.62 3.11
CA PHE A 61 -9.07 -12.90 4.35
C PHE A 61 -10.33 -12.14 4.78
N LYS A 62 -10.52 -12.00 6.10
CA LYS A 62 -11.59 -11.16 6.63
C LYS A 62 -11.27 -9.68 6.41
N ASN A 63 -12.30 -8.87 6.25
CA ASN A 63 -12.18 -7.43 6.01
C ASN A 63 -11.32 -6.68 7.05
N ASP A 64 -11.34 -7.10 8.31
CA ASP A 64 -10.59 -6.50 9.42
C ASP A 64 -9.19 -7.12 9.62
N TYR A 65 -8.84 -8.16 8.85
CA TYR A 65 -7.54 -8.80 8.90
C TYR A 65 -6.46 -7.88 8.32
N LYS A 66 -5.26 -7.93 8.90
CA LYS A 66 -4.09 -7.13 8.47
C LYS A 66 -3.05 -8.03 7.80
N PRO A 67 -3.17 -8.31 6.49
CA PRO A 67 -2.36 -9.33 5.82
C PRO A 67 -0.87 -9.00 5.83
N PHE A 68 -0.51 -7.72 5.89
CA PHE A 68 0.87 -7.25 5.84
C PHE A 68 1.41 -6.75 7.18
N TYR A 69 0.79 -7.16 8.30
CA TYR A 69 1.24 -6.78 9.64
C TYR A 69 2.69 -7.18 9.93
N SER A 70 3.10 -8.36 9.47
CA SER A 70 4.46 -8.86 9.70
C SER A 70 5.50 -8.00 8.96
N PRO A 71 6.63 -7.65 9.60
CA PRO A 71 7.72 -6.93 8.95
C PRO A 71 8.30 -7.67 7.74
N TYR A 72 8.07 -8.98 7.62
CA TYR A 72 8.42 -9.79 6.46
C TYR A 72 8.02 -9.13 5.12
N TYR A 73 6.89 -8.42 5.07
CA TYR A 73 6.36 -7.85 3.84
C TYR A 73 6.94 -6.48 3.46
N TRP A 74 7.59 -5.76 4.38
CA TRP A 74 7.95 -4.36 4.16
C TRP A 74 9.30 -3.92 4.73
N ALA A 75 9.91 -4.68 5.63
CA ALA A 75 11.16 -4.29 6.29
C ALA A 75 12.40 -4.39 5.38
N ALA A 76 12.30 -5.11 4.25
CA ALA A 76 13.38 -5.18 3.27
C ALA A 76 13.61 -3.84 2.53
N PHE A 77 12.61 -2.95 2.50
CA PHE A 77 12.75 -1.64 1.88
C PHE A 77 13.47 -0.68 2.83
N CYS A 78 14.61 -0.14 2.39
CA CYS A 78 15.36 0.88 3.11
C CYS A 78 15.76 2.02 2.17
N SER A 79 15.84 3.25 2.70
CA SER A 79 16.35 4.39 1.96
C SER A 79 17.88 4.34 1.97
N ILE A 80 18.49 4.22 0.79
CA ILE A 80 19.93 4.31 0.60
C ILE A 80 20.26 5.59 -0.18
N GLY A 81 21.28 6.33 0.27
CA GLY A 81 21.69 7.62 -0.30
C GLY A 81 21.09 8.85 0.39
N GLN A 82 21.74 10.00 0.14
CA GLN A 82 21.33 11.35 0.56
C GLN A 82 21.18 12.24 -0.67
#